data_AF-A0A6N8HSF5-F1
#
_entry.id   AF-A0A6N8HSF5-F1
#
_cell.length_a   1.000
_cell.length_b   1.000
_cell.length_c   1.000
_cell.angle_alpha   90.00
_cell.angle_beta   90.00
_cell.angle_gamma   90.00
#
_symmetry.space_group_name_H-M   'P 1'
#
loop_
_entity.id
_entity.type
_entity.pdbx_description
1 polymer ?
#
loop_
_entity_poly.entity_id
_entity_poly.type
_entity_poly.pdbx_seq_one_letter_code
_entity_poly.pdbx_strand_id
1 'polypeptide(L)'
;MFSHKTKILFLGVVIFLAHPLSIYADDSAKNTVWDERMALYKKTEALTLIPWYYLAAIDQYERSIKKNVPDDEMISLDMDPLEWHGAGNITLANDMDAITVFNGIGLDGDGDGKADIENPEDVLYTFAVQLMKEGPSMEDIHIALWNYYQRDLTVQTIKNTAKVYRKFQSIELTDRDFPVATNYNYSYKNTWGDRRGFGGLRIHEGTDIFADYGVPVKSTTYGVVELKGWNLYGGWRIGIRDIHNIYHYYAHMSGYTEDIKVGTVVKPGDQLGSVGSTGYGPPGTSGKFPPHLHYGMYKDNGYSEWSFDPFPYLRKWERMSKNNQ
;
A
#
# COMPACT_ATOMS: atom_id res chain seq x y z
N MET A 1 -88.63 3.54 0.12
CA MET A 1 -87.98 3.39 1.44
C MET A 1 -86.69 2.60 1.21
N PHE A 2 -85.62 3.29 0.80
CA PHE A 2 -84.35 2.66 0.43
C PHE A 2 -83.43 2.63 1.66
N SER A 3 -83.12 1.43 2.14
CA SER A 3 -82.22 1.19 3.28
C SER A 3 -80.77 1.13 2.79
N HIS A 4 -80.02 2.22 2.94
CA HIS A 4 -78.57 2.24 2.74
C HIS A 4 -77.86 1.61 3.96
N LYS A 5 -77.11 0.54 3.73
CA LYS A 5 -76.21 -0.07 4.71
C LYS A 5 -74.86 0.66 4.66
N THR A 6 -74.54 1.42 5.70
CA THR A 6 -73.22 2.04 5.88
C THR A 6 -72.24 1.00 6.41
N LYS A 7 -71.23 0.62 5.62
CA LYS A 7 -70.09 -0.17 6.08
C LYS A 7 -69.05 0.78 6.70
N ILE A 8 -68.77 0.62 7.98
CA ILE A 8 -67.68 1.32 8.67
C ILE A 8 -66.40 0.51 8.47
N LEU A 9 -65.41 1.10 7.81
CA LEU A 9 -64.08 0.54 7.60
C LEU A 9 -63.20 0.92 8.80
N PHE A 10 -62.82 -0.05 9.63
CA PHE A 10 -61.84 0.16 10.71
C PHE A 10 -60.43 0.16 10.10
N LEU A 11 -59.75 1.30 10.11
CA LEU A 11 -58.34 1.43 9.78
C LEU A 11 -57.53 1.14 11.06
N GLY A 12 -56.97 -0.06 11.17
CA GLY A 12 -56.08 -0.44 12.27
C GLY A 12 -54.71 0.19 12.10
N VAL A 13 -54.31 1.07 13.02
CA VAL A 13 -52.94 1.60 13.11
C VAL A 13 -52.07 0.54 13.79
N VAL A 14 -51.15 -0.07 13.06
CA VAL A 14 -50.11 -0.95 13.63
C VAL A 14 -48.95 -0.07 14.08
N ILE A 15 -48.81 0.12 15.38
CA ILE A 15 -47.66 0.78 15.99
C ILE A 15 -46.55 -0.26 16.10
N PHE A 16 -45.52 -0.14 15.25
CA PHE A 16 -44.27 -0.88 15.43
C PHE A 16 -43.53 -0.28 16.64
N LEU A 17 -43.59 -0.96 17.78
CA LEU A 17 -42.70 -0.69 18.91
C LEU A 17 -41.29 -1.17 18.52
N ALA A 18 -40.42 -0.23 18.14
CA ALA A 18 -39.00 -0.50 17.99
C ALA A 18 -38.43 -0.80 19.38
N HIS A 19 -38.10 -2.06 19.64
CA HIS A 19 -37.30 -2.41 20.80
C HIS A 19 -35.85 -1.97 20.54
N PRO A 20 -35.22 -1.20 21.44
CA PRO A 20 -33.81 -0.89 21.31
C PRO A 20 -33.03 -2.20 21.42
N LEU A 21 -32.34 -2.59 20.35
CA LEU A 21 -31.25 -3.56 20.48
C LEU A 21 -30.16 -2.87 21.32
N SER A 22 -30.05 -3.25 22.58
CA SER A 22 -28.83 -3.01 23.34
C SER A 22 -27.74 -3.89 22.74
N ILE A 23 -26.97 -3.33 21.81
CA ILE A 23 -25.71 -3.90 21.38
C ILE A 23 -24.77 -3.72 22.57
N TYR A 24 -24.52 -4.80 23.30
CA TYR A 24 -23.38 -4.85 24.21
C TYR A 24 -22.13 -4.96 23.34
N ALA A 25 -21.38 -3.86 23.24
CA ALA A 25 -20.02 -3.90 22.74
C ALA A 25 -19.20 -4.78 23.70
N ASP A 26 -18.53 -5.78 23.15
CA ASP A 26 -17.56 -6.59 23.86
C ASP A 26 -16.30 -5.73 24.05
N ASP A 27 -16.17 -5.13 25.23
CA ASP A 27 -15.07 -4.24 25.67
C ASP A 27 -13.71 -4.98 25.83
N SER A 28 -13.53 -6.14 25.18
CA SER A 28 -12.36 -7.01 25.32
C SER A 28 -11.42 -7.03 24.12
N ALA A 29 -11.75 -6.35 23.02
CA ALA A 29 -10.78 -6.09 21.95
C ALA A 29 -9.83 -4.98 22.41
N LYS A 30 -8.57 -5.31 22.69
CA LYS A 30 -7.53 -4.27 22.76
C LYS A 30 -7.56 -3.53 21.43
N ASN A 31 -8.03 -2.29 21.42
CA ASN A 31 -7.89 -1.40 20.26
C ASN A 31 -6.42 -1.39 19.88
N THR A 32 -6.11 -1.95 18.72
CA THR A 32 -4.76 -1.88 18.19
C THR A 32 -4.60 -0.52 17.51
N VAL A 33 -3.36 -0.05 17.36
CA VAL A 33 -3.09 1.16 16.56
C VAL A 33 -3.67 1.04 15.13
N TRP A 34 -3.80 -0.18 14.60
CA TRP A 34 -4.43 -0.42 13.29
C TRP A 34 -5.93 -0.11 13.30
N ASP A 35 -6.63 -0.44 14.38
CA ASP A 35 -8.06 -0.14 14.54
C ASP A 35 -8.28 1.37 14.63
N GLU A 36 -7.43 2.05 15.40
CA GLU A 36 -7.46 3.52 15.56
C GLU A 36 -7.18 4.23 14.23
N ARG A 37 -6.12 3.83 13.51
CA ARG A 37 -5.82 4.34 12.15
C ARG A 37 -6.97 4.10 11.18
N MET A 38 -7.53 2.89 11.17
CA MET A 38 -8.65 2.55 10.31
C MET A 38 -9.91 3.39 10.64
N ALA A 39 -10.19 3.61 11.92
CA ALA A 39 -11.29 4.46 12.37
C ALA A 39 -11.09 5.91 11.90
N LEU A 40 -9.87 6.44 12.04
CA LEU A 40 -9.49 7.77 11.57
C LEU A 40 -9.73 7.91 10.05
N TYR A 41 -9.22 6.98 9.23
CA TYR A 41 -9.43 7.04 7.77
C TYR A 41 -10.90 7.00 7.37
N LYS A 42 -11.72 6.18 8.05
CA LYS A 42 -13.16 6.10 7.78
C LYS A 42 -13.92 7.34 8.26
N LYS A 43 -13.51 7.93 9.39
CA LYS A 43 -14.05 9.22 9.85
C LYS A 43 -13.80 10.29 8.81
N THR A 44 -12.56 10.41 8.32
CA THR A 44 -12.21 11.40 7.30
C THR A 44 -12.91 11.13 5.97
N GLU A 45 -13.05 9.87 5.54
CA GLU A 45 -13.86 9.50 4.36
C GLU A 45 -15.31 9.97 4.49
N ALA A 46 -15.93 9.80 5.66
CA ALA A 46 -17.31 10.24 5.90
C ALA A 46 -17.48 11.76 5.81
N LEU A 47 -16.44 12.53 6.15
CA LEU A 47 -16.45 13.99 6.11
C LEU A 47 -16.09 14.56 4.73
N THR A 48 -15.20 13.89 3.99
CA THR A 48 -14.58 14.44 2.77
C THR A 48 -14.95 13.72 1.48
N LEU A 49 -15.58 12.53 1.59
CA LEU A 49 -15.86 11.63 0.48
C LEU A 49 -14.61 11.09 -0.24
N ILE A 50 -13.40 11.41 0.25
CA ILE A 50 -12.16 10.79 -0.22
C ILE A 50 -12.12 9.36 0.32
N PRO A 51 -11.99 8.33 -0.55
CA PRO A 51 -12.06 6.96 -0.08
C PRO A 51 -10.98 6.62 0.95
N TRP A 52 -11.34 5.88 2.01
CA TRP A 52 -10.43 5.57 3.12
C TRP A 52 -9.13 4.91 2.66
N TYR A 53 -9.20 4.09 1.61
CA TYR A 53 -8.06 3.36 1.07
C TYR A 53 -7.05 4.27 0.36
N TYR A 54 -7.45 5.47 -0.08
CA TYR A 54 -6.52 6.49 -0.56
C TYR A 54 -5.83 7.20 0.59
N LEU A 55 -6.59 7.59 1.62
CA LEU A 55 -6.05 8.22 2.82
C LEU A 55 -5.01 7.33 3.48
N ALA A 56 -5.34 6.06 3.67
CA ALA A 56 -4.42 5.05 4.20
C ALA A 56 -3.19 4.85 3.30
N ALA A 57 -3.35 4.88 1.98
CA ALA A 57 -2.23 4.68 1.04
C ALA A 57 -1.26 5.87 1.01
N ILE A 58 -1.77 7.09 1.19
CA ILE A 58 -0.99 8.32 1.31
C ILE A 58 -0.19 8.28 2.61
N ASP A 59 -0.87 8.01 3.73
CA ASP A 59 -0.21 7.85 5.03
C ASP A 59 0.90 6.80 5.00
N GLN A 60 0.59 5.63 4.44
CA GLN A 60 1.54 4.54 4.34
C GLN A 60 2.74 4.89 3.45
N TYR A 61 2.54 5.67 2.39
CA TYR A 61 3.62 6.16 1.54
C TYR A 61 4.56 7.09 2.34
N GLU A 62 4.00 8.07 3.04
CA GLU A 62 4.76 9.00 3.91
C GLU A 62 5.56 8.24 4.97
N ARG A 63 4.92 7.26 5.61
CA ARG A 63 5.54 6.36 6.58
C ARG A 63 6.73 5.59 6.00
N SER A 64 6.64 5.20 4.73
CA SER A 64 7.66 4.39 4.06
C SER A 64 8.92 5.18 3.67
N ILE A 65 8.77 6.48 3.39
CA ILE A 65 9.88 7.37 3.01
C ILE A 65 10.58 8.01 4.21
N LYS A 66 9.88 8.14 5.35
CA LYS A 66 10.44 8.61 6.61
C LYS A 66 11.37 7.58 7.25
N LYS A 67 12.28 8.06 8.10
CA LYS A 67 13.19 7.22 8.89
C LYS A 67 12.70 7.15 10.33
N ASN A 68 12.73 5.96 10.93
CA ASN A 68 12.45 5.73 12.36
C ASN A 68 11.07 6.21 12.83
N VAL A 69 10.04 5.99 11.99
CA VAL A 69 8.63 6.17 12.37
C VAL A 69 8.30 5.18 13.50
N PRO A 70 7.74 5.64 14.64
CA PRO A 70 7.23 4.76 15.70
C PRO A 70 6.09 3.85 15.21
N ASP A 71 6.04 2.62 15.72
CA ASP A 71 5.01 1.64 15.34
C ASP A 71 3.59 2.09 15.76
N ASP A 72 3.50 2.90 16.81
CA ASP A 72 2.28 3.44 17.41
C ASP A 72 1.86 4.82 16.87
N GLU A 73 2.63 5.42 15.95
CA GLU A 73 2.33 6.74 15.40
C GLU A 73 1.05 6.73 14.53
N MET A 74 0.05 7.56 14.84
CA MET A 74 -1.26 7.56 14.16
C MET A 74 -1.15 7.82 12.66
N ILE A 75 -0.58 8.96 12.27
CA ILE A 75 -0.30 9.29 10.86
C ILE A 75 1.16 9.70 10.71
N SER A 76 1.70 9.54 9.51
CA SER A 76 3.02 9.97 9.11
C SER A 76 2.98 11.07 8.05
N LEU A 77 1.81 11.60 7.70
CA LEU A 77 1.69 12.77 6.85
C LEU A 77 2.12 14.03 7.60
N ASP A 78 3.04 14.80 7.00
CA ASP A 78 3.42 16.13 7.51
C ASP A 78 2.94 17.21 6.54
N MET A 79 2.60 18.38 7.08
CA MET A 79 2.28 19.58 6.31
C MET A 79 3.26 20.70 6.65
N ASP A 80 3.53 21.59 5.69
CA ASP A 80 4.42 22.73 5.91
C ASP A 80 3.75 23.75 6.86
N PRO A 81 4.36 24.13 8.00
CA PRO A 81 3.76 25.07 8.94
C PRO A 81 3.46 26.45 8.33
N LEU A 82 4.25 26.90 7.36
CA LEU A 82 4.02 28.18 6.68
C LEU A 82 2.78 28.11 5.78
N GLU A 83 2.54 26.98 5.12
CA GLU A 83 1.31 26.74 4.36
C GLU A 83 0.11 26.55 5.29
N TRP A 84 0.28 25.77 6.37
CA TRP A 84 -0.75 25.49 7.37
C TRP A 84 -1.30 26.77 8.01
N HIS A 85 -0.42 27.59 8.57
CA HIS A 85 -0.81 28.80 9.31
C HIS A 85 -0.93 30.05 8.42
N GLY A 86 -0.34 30.02 7.22
CA GLY A 86 -0.20 31.17 6.34
C GLY A 86 1.01 32.04 6.71
N ALA A 87 1.71 32.56 5.69
CA ALA A 87 3.01 33.23 5.88
C ALA A 87 2.99 34.48 6.78
N GLY A 88 1.82 35.07 7.02
CA GLY A 88 1.65 36.22 7.93
C GLY A 88 1.41 35.85 9.39
N ASN A 89 1.14 34.58 9.72
CA ASN A 89 0.87 34.12 11.08
C ASN A 89 2.18 33.83 11.83
N ILE A 90 2.90 34.88 12.21
CA ILE A 90 4.22 34.79 12.85
C ILE A 90 4.16 34.02 14.18
N THR A 91 3.01 34.03 14.86
CA THR A 91 2.80 33.34 16.13
C THR A 91 2.49 31.86 15.99
N LEU A 92 2.21 31.37 14.77
CA LEU A 92 1.73 30.00 14.51
C LEU A 92 0.53 29.65 15.39
N ALA A 93 -0.43 30.58 15.47
CA ALA A 93 -1.64 30.36 16.25
C ALA A 93 -2.51 29.30 15.57
N ASN A 94 -3.03 28.36 16.36
CA ASN A 94 -3.95 27.30 15.91
C ASN A 94 -5.41 27.79 15.80
N ASP A 95 -5.69 29.05 16.18
CA ASP A 95 -7.03 29.63 16.08
C ASP A 95 -7.45 29.77 14.61
N MET A 96 -8.65 29.25 14.30
CA MET A 96 -9.19 29.24 12.92
C MET A 96 -9.26 30.64 12.30
N ASP A 97 -9.62 31.66 13.08
CA ASP A 97 -9.68 33.04 12.62
C ASP A 97 -8.29 33.54 12.20
N ALA A 98 -7.24 33.22 12.98
CA ALA A 98 -5.88 33.63 12.67
C ALA A 98 -5.39 32.95 11.38
N ILE A 99 -5.59 31.65 11.26
CA ILE A 99 -5.22 30.87 10.07
C ILE A 99 -5.92 31.43 8.82
N THR A 100 -7.21 31.69 8.90
CA THR A 100 -8.00 32.23 7.78
C THR A 100 -7.53 33.63 7.38
N VAL A 101 -7.27 34.52 8.35
CA VAL A 101 -6.79 35.90 8.11
C VAL A 101 -5.46 35.92 7.36
N PHE A 102 -4.59 34.94 7.58
CA PHE A 102 -3.29 34.84 6.93
C PHE A 102 -3.26 33.90 5.73
N ASN A 103 -4.43 33.49 5.23
CA ASN A 103 -4.60 32.57 4.10
C ASN A 103 -3.91 31.21 4.32
N GLY A 104 -3.82 30.75 5.57
CA GLY A 104 -3.39 29.40 5.89
C GLY A 104 -4.43 28.35 5.48
N ILE A 105 -3.99 27.10 5.34
CA ILE A 105 -4.85 25.99 4.91
C ILE A 105 -5.35 25.10 6.05
N GLY A 106 -4.83 25.25 7.27
CA GLY A 106 -5.19 24.42 8.42
C GLY A 106 -6.69 24.44 8.74
N LEU A 107 -7.26 23.27 9.01
CA LEU A 107 -8.67 23.08 9.37
C LEU A 107 -8.79 22.19 10.61
N ASP A 108 -9.78 22.51 11.43
CA ASP A 108 -10.21 21.73 12.60
C ASP A 108 -10.94 20.45 12.15
N GLY A 109 -10.30 19.30 12.33
CA GLY A 109 -10.78 17.99 11.93
C GLY A 109 -11.42 17.18 13.06
N ASP A 110 -11.06 17.46 14.32
CA ASP A 110 -11.64 16.79 15.48
C ASP A 110 -12.81 17.54 16.14
N GLY A 111 -12.97 18.83 15.81
CA GLY A 111 -14.05 19.72 16.25
C GLY A 111 -13.78 20.41 17.58
N ASP A 112 -12.52 20.52 18.03
CA ASP A 112 -12.16 21.16 19.30
C ASP A 112 -12.08 22.70 19.23
N GLY A 113 -12.25 23.27 18.03
CA GLY A 113 -12.19 24.70 17.73
C GLY A 113 -10.82 25.20 17.29
N LYS A 114 -9.83 24.33 17.11
CA LYS A 114 -8.46 24.67 16.68
C LYS A 114 -8.06 23.80 15.48
N ALA A 115 -7.19 24.35 14.63
CA ALA A 115 -6.48 23.57 13.63
C ALA A 115 -5.03 23.41 14.07
N ASP A 116 -4.77 22.32 14.80
CA ASP A 116 -3.46 21.97 15.33
C ASP A 116 -2.69 21.07 14.35
N ILE A 117 -1.54 21.56 13.87
CA ILE A 117 -0.70 20.81 12.94
C ILE A 117 -0.07 19.56 13.58
N GLU A 118 -0.04 19.48 14.90
CA GLU A 118 0.43 18.31 15.64
C GLU A 118 -0.69 17.28 15.90
N ASN A 119 -1.94 17.62 15.57
CA ASN A 119 -3.08 16.72 15.72
C ASN A 119 -3.29 15.87 14.44
N PRO A 120 -3.17 14.53 14.53
CA PRO A 120 -3.38 13.65 13.39
C PRO A 120 -4.73 13.80 12.68
N GLU A 121 -5.78 14.12 13.44
CA GLU A 121 -7.13 14.27 12.87
C GLU A 121 -7.24 15.54 12.01
N ASP A 122 -6.71 16.65 12.52
CA ASP A 122 -6.67 17.94 11.81
C ASP A 122 -5.83 17.85 10.55
N VAL A 123 -4.64 17.24 10.65
CA VAL A 123 -3.71 17.09 9.52
C VAL A 123 -4.33 16.25 8.42
N LEU A 124 -4.86 15.07 8.76
CA LEU A 124 -5.47 14.19 7.77
C LEU A 124 -6.73 14.81 7.16
N TYR A 125 -7.57 15.46 7.96
CA TYR A 125 -8.76 16.15 7.49
C TYR A 125 -8.41 17.31 6.55
N THR A 126 -7.47 18.17 6.95
CA THR A 126 -6.99 19.29 6.16
C THR A 126 -6.47 18.81 4.81
N PHE A 127 -5.62 17.79 4.81
CA PHE A 127 -5.08 17.22 3.57
C PHE A 127 -6.16 16.63 2.68
N ALA A 128 -7.11 15.88 3.25
CA ALA A 128 -8.22 15.32 2.50
C ALA A 128 -9.09 16.42 1.84
N VAL A 129 -9.32 17.55 2.53
CA VAL A 129 -9.99 18.73 1.96
C VAL A 129 -9.16 19.37 0.85
N GLN A 130 -7.83 19.39 0.95
CA GLN A 130 -6.97 19.83 -0.16
C GLN A 130 -7.14 18.95 -1.40
N LEU A 131 -7.20 17.62 -1.23
CA LEU A 131 -7.41 16.69 -2.35
C LEU A 131 -8.75 16.92 -3.05
N MET A 132 -9.81 17.25 -2.29
CA MET A 132 -11.14 17.52 -2.84
C MET A 132 -11.20 18.75 -3.75
N LYS A 133 -10.22 19.65 -3.71
CA LYS A 133 -10.23 20.88 -4.53
C LYS A 133 -10.29 20.59 -6.03
N GLU A 134 -9.66 19.48 -6.45
CA GLU A 134 -9.70 19.03 -7.85
C GLU A 134 -11.01 18.31 -8.19
N GLY A 135 -11.68 17.75 -7.18
CA GLY A 135 -12.93 17.01 -7.31
C GLY A 135 -12.90 15.62 -6.61
N PRO A 136 -14.04 14.92 -6.54
CA PRO A 136 -14.14 13.64 -5.83
C PRO A 136 -13.81 12.43 -6.72
N SER A 137 -13.54 12.61 -8.01
CA SER A 137 -13.32 11.48 -8.91
C SER A 137 -11.92 10.87 -8.75
N MET A 138 -11.75 9.64 -9.23
CA MET A 138 -10.45 8.95 -9.21
C MET A 138 -9.37 9.69 -10.02
N GLU A 139 -9.78 10.44 -11.05
CA GLU A 139 -8.87 11.24 -11.87
C GLU A 139 -8.50 12.54 -11.16
N ASP A 140 -9.44 13.14 -10.44
CA ASP A 140 -9.20 14.35 -9.65
C ASP A 140 -8.21 14.07 -8.51
N ILE A 141 -8.37 12.94 -7.81
CA ILE A 141 -7.41 12.49 -6.79
C ILE A 141 -6.03 12.30 -7.40
N HIS A 142 -5.94 11.78 -8.63
CA HIS A 142 -4.65 11.67 -9.33
C HIS A 142 -4.04 13.05 -9.56
N ILE A 143 -4.81 14.01 -10.10
CA ILE A 143 -4.33 15.38 -10.34
C ILE A 143 -3.88 16.03 -9.03
N ALA A 144 -4.65 15.88 -7.95
CA ALA A 144 -4.31 16.43 -6.64
C ALA A 144 -2.99 15.86 -6.09
N LEU A 145 -2.81 14.53 -6.17
CA LEU A 145 -1.57 13.87 -5.76
C LEU A 145 -0.38 14.31 -6.62
N TRP A 146 -0.58 14.49 -7.93
CA TRP A 146 0.47 15.00 -8.82
C TRP A 146 0.87 16.43 -8.46
N ASN A 147 -0.11 17.30 -8.22
CA ASN A 147 0.13 18.70 -7.84
C ASN A 147 0.91 18.79 -6.53
N TYR A 148 0.62 17.91 -5.57
CA TYR A 148 1.31 17.86 -4.28
C TYR A 148 2.73 17.25 -4.37
N TYR A 149 2.86 16.03 -4.90
CA TYR A 149 4.12 15.28 -4.86
C TYR A 149 5.07 15.56 -6.03
N GLN A 150 4.54 16.03 -7.16
CA GLN A 150 5.30 16.34 -8.39
C GLN A 150 6.21 15.20 -8.88
N ARG A 151 5.81 13.94 -8.64
CA ARG A 151 6.59 12.75 -8.98
C ARG A 151 5.72 11.56 -9.37
N ASP A 152 5.91 11.06 -10.59
CA ASP A 152 5.07 10.01 -11.18
C ASP A 152 5.10 8.71 -10.37
N LEU A 153 6.31 8.31 -9.95
CA LEU A 153 6.49 7.07 -9.18
C LEU A 153 5.78 7.14 -7.83
N THR A 154 5.75 8.31 -7.20
CA THR A 154 5.04 8.53 -5.93
C THR A 154 3.54 8.37 -6.12
N VAL A 155 2.97 9.07 -7.10
CA VAL A 155 1.53 8.97 -7.42
C VAL A 155 1.16 7.52 -7.80
N GLN A 156 1.99 6.85 -8.58
CA GLN A 156 1.79 5.45 -8.95
C GLN A 156 1.83 4.53 -7.72
N THR A 157 2.78 4.73 -6.81
CA THR A 157 2.94 3.93 -5.58
C THR A 157 1.72 4.09 -4.67
N ILE A 158 1.25 5.32 -4.45
CA ILE A 158 0.03 5.60 -3.67
C ILE A 158 -1.18 4.91 -4.32
N LYS A 159 -1.36 5.06 -5.64
CA LYS A 159 -2.46 4.40 -6.37
C LYS A 159 -2.39 2.88 -6.31
N ASN A 160 -1.19 2.31 -6.36
CA ASN A 160 -0.98 0.86 -6.25
C ASN A 160 -1.30 0.37 -4.84
N THR A 161 -0.83 1.07 -3.81
CA THR A 161 -1.14 0.77 -2.41
C THR A 161 -2.65 0.89 -2.13
N ALA A 162 -3.30 1.93 -2.65
CA ALA A 162 -4.75 2.10 -2.58
C ALA A 162 -5.52 0.92 -3.20
N LYS A 163 -5.05 0.36 -4.33
CA LYS A 163 -5.64 -0.86 -4.93
C LYS A 163 -5.48 -2.08 -4.03
N VAL A 164 -4.34 -2.22 -3.34
CA VAL A 164 -4.08 -3.31 -2.40
C VAL A 164 -5.07 -3.22 -1.24
N TYR A 165 -5.13 -2.07 -0.57
CA TYR A 165 -6.06 -1.83 0.54
C TYR A 165 -7.52 -1.99 0.14
N ARG A 166 -7.91 -1.49 -1.03
CA ARG A 166 -9.26 -1.72 -1.56
C ARG A 166 -9.54 -3.20 -1.82
N LYS A 167 -8.58 -3.99 -2.28
CA LYS A 167 -8.79 -5.42 -2.54
C LYS A 167 -8.95 -6.23 -1.24
N PHE A 168 -8.10 -5.96 -0.26
CA PHE A 168 -8.04 -6.76 0.97
C PHE A 168 -8.86 -6.18 2.13
N GLN A 169 -9.38 -4.95 2.00
CA GLN A 169 -10.20 -4.27 3.01
C GLN A 169 -9.51 -4.19 4.39
N SER A 170 -8.18 -4.12 4.40
CA SER A 170 -7.35 -4.04 5.61
C SER A 170 -6.08 -3.25 5.33
N ILE A 171 -5.58 -2.57 6.35
CA ILE A 171 -4.26 -1.92 6.38
C ILE A 171 -3.19 -2.81 7.05
N GLU A 172 -3.62 -3.79 7.86
CA GLU A 172 -2.74 -4.74 8.54
C GLU A 172 -2.39 -5.90 7.60
N LEU A 173 -1.48 -5.64 6.66
CA LEU A 173 -1.05 -6.59 5.62
C LEU A 173 0.42 -6.98 5.83
N THR A 174 0.67 -7.68 6.93
CA THR A 174 2.02 -7.98 7.45
C THR A 174 2.57 -9.33 6.99
N ASP A 175 1.73 -10.21 6.45
CA ASP A 175 2.15 -11.53 5.98
C ASP A 175 3.25 -11.44 4.91
N ARG A 176 4.11 -12.46 4.90
CA ARG A 176 5.21 -12.61 3.94
C ARG A 176 5.41 -14.09 3.59
N ASP A 177 5.98 -14.34 2.43
CA ASP A 177 6.29 -15.70 1.94
C ASP A 177 7.68 -15.74 1.27
N PHE A 178 8.25 -16.93 1.18
CA PHE A 178 9.50 -17.20 0.49
C PHE A 178 9.24 -17.25 -1.04
N PRO A 179 10.10 -16.65 -1.88
CA PRO A 179 9.80 -16.46 -3.30
C PRO A 179 9.83 -17.74 -4.13
N VAL A 180 10.34 -18.84 -3.57
CA VAL A 180 10.37 -20.18 -4.19
C VAL A 180 9.54 -21.13 -3.33
N ALA A 181 8.79 -22.05 -3.92
CA ALA A 181 8.01 -23.02 -3.15
C ALA A 181 8.91 -23.91 -2.26
N THR A 182 8.65 -23.92 -0.95
CA THR A 182 9.52 -24.53 0.07
C THR A 182 9.46 -26.05 0.14
N ASN A 183 8.50 -26.66 -0.55
CA ASN A 183 8.35 -28.12 -0.68
C ASN A 183 9.22 -28.73 -1.80
N TYR A 184 10.07 -27.93 -2.44
CA TYR A 184 11.03 -28.37 -3.46
C TYR A 184 12.47 -28.26 -2.96
N ASN A 185 13.41 -28.84 -3.70
CA ASN A 185 14.84 -28.65 -3.46
C ASN A 185 15.27 -27.27 -3.95
N TYR A 186 15.89 -26.49 -3.08
CA TYR A 186 16.51 -25.21 -3.43
C TYR A 186 17.72 -24.94 -2.53
N SER A 187 18.61 -24.07 -2.99
CA SER A 187 19.74 -23.59 -2.19
C SER A 187 20.06 -22.13 -2.51
N TYR A 188 20.50 -21.39 -1.51
CA TYR A 188 20.91 -20.00 -1.65
C TYR A 188 21.92 -19.65 -0.56
N LYS A 189 22.77 -18.67 -0.85
CA LYS A 189 23.77 -18.12 0.06
C LYS A 189 23.70 -16.60 -0.03
N ASN A 190 24.31 -15.90 0.92
CA ASN A 190 24.51 -14.48 0.74
C ASN A 190 25.47 -14.27 -0.45
N THR A 191 24.94 -13.72 -1.53
CA THR A 191 25.70 -13.35 -2.72
C THR A 191 25.61 -11.85 -2.99
N TRP A 192 25.16 -11.06 -2.01
CA TRP A 192 25.06 -9.62 -2.09
C TRP A 192 26.44 -8.99 -2.30
N GLY A 193 26.57 -8.10 -3.28
CA GLY A 193 27.84 -7.44 -3.56
C GLY A 193 28.84 -8.27 -4.36
N ASP A 194 28.56 -9.55 -4.62
CA ASP A 194 29.42 -10.41 -5.44
C ASP A 194 29.63 -9.82 -6.84
N ARG A 195 30.83 -9.99 -7.40
CA ARG A 195 31.17 -9.41 -8.71
C ARG A 195 30.34 -10.09 -9.81
N ARG A 196 29.64 -9.30 -10.62
CA ARG A 196 28.89 -9.74 -11.80
C ARG A 196 29.56 -9.24 -13.08
N GLY A 197 30.28 -10.12 -13.79
CA GLY A 197 30.68 -9.87 -15.17
C GLY A 197 31.84 -10.71 -15.69
N PHE A 198 31.81 -11.00 -17.00
CA PHE A 198 32.97 -11.26 -17.84
C PHE A 198 33.79 -9.95 -17.99
N GLY A 199 34.43 -9.46 -16.92
CA GLY A 199 35.31 -8.27 -16.97
C GLY A 199 34.69 -6.90 -16.64
N GLY A 200 33.58 -6.84 -15.89
CA GLY A 200 32.94 -5.58 -15.44
C GLY A 200 33.02 -5.33 -13.92
N LEU A 201 32.59 -4.12 -13.50
CA LEU A 201 32.53 -3.66 -12.10
C LEU A 201 31.13 -3.77 -11.46
N ARG A 202 30.17 -4.46 -12.10
CA ARG A 202 28.81 -4.58 -11.51
C ARG A 202 28.84 -5.46 -10.26
N ILE A 203 28.13 -5.02 -9.24
CA ILE A 203 27.86 -5.80 -8.04
C ILE A 203 26.55 -6.57 -8.22
N HIS A 204 26.41 -7.68 -7.50
CA HIS A 204 25.18 -8.44 -7.46
C HIS A 204 24.19 -7.78 -6.49
N GLU A 205 23.19 -7.10 -7.05
CA GLU A 205 22.13 -6.39 -6.32
C GLU A 205 20.96 -7.31 -5.96
N GLY A 206 21.26 -8.52 -5.46
CA GLY A 206 20.25 -9.49 -5.12
C GLY A 206 20.79 -10.75 -4.47
N THR A 207 19.96 -11.79 -4.44
CA THR A 207 20.33 -13.16 -4.05
C THR A 207 19.79 -14.13 -5.08
N ASP A 208 20.65 -15.07 -5.49
CA ASP A 208 20.27 -16.15 -6.40
C ASP A 208 19.82 -17.37 -5.59
N ILE A 209 18.61 -17.84 -5.89
CA ILE A 209 18.00 -19.01 -5.28
C ILE A 209 17.97 -20.11 -6.35
N PHE A 210 18.95 -21.02 -6.27
CA PHE A 210 19.08 -22.15 -7.18
C PHE A 210 18.00 -23.18 -6.88
N ALA A 211 17.25 -23.57 -7.89
CA ALA A 211 16.19 -24.56 -7.82
C ALA A 211 15.98 -25.17 -9.22
N ASP A 212 15.33 -26.32 -9.29
CA ASP A 212 15.07 -27.00 -10.56
C ASP A 212 14.16 -26.16 -11.49
N TYR A 213 14.27 -26.40 -12.80
CA TYR A 213 13.36 -25.78 -13.77
C TYR A 213 11.90 -26.08 -13.40
N GLY A 214 11.04 -25.07 -13.54
CA GLY A 214 9.61 -25.24 -13.31
C GLY A 214 9.17 -25.07 -11.86
N VAL A 215 10.10 -25.06 -10.89
CA VAL A 215 9.75 -24.84 -9.46
C VAL A 215 8.95 -23.54 -9.32
N PRO A 216 7.80 -23.53 -8.62
CA PRO A 216 6.95 -22.35 -8.54
C PRO A 216 7.67 -21.15 -7.90
N VAL A 217 7.52 -20.00 -8.56
CA VAL A 217 7.93 -18.69 -8.04
C VAL A 217 6.69 -17.97 -7.52
N LYS A 218 6.76 -17.47 -6.30
CA LYS A 218 5.63 -16.88 -5.57
C LYS A 218 5.92 -15.43 -5.20
N SER A 219 4.87 -14.63 -5.02
CA SER A 219 5.01 -13.29 -4.43
C SER A 219 5.43 -13.43 -2.96
N THR A 220 6.41 -12.62 -2.55
CA THR A 220 6.85 -12.55 -1.14
C THR A 220 5.98 -11.64 -0.29
N THR A 221 5.12 -10.83 -0.90
CA THR A 221 4.49 -9.66 -0.28
C THR A 221 3.11 -9.36 -0.88
N TYR A 222 2.36 -8.47 -0.22
CA TYR A 222 1.21 -7.78 -0.81
C TYR A 222 1.69 -6.63 -1.68
N GLY A 223 1.17 -6.52 -2.89
CA GLY A 223 1.60 -5.45 -3.78
C GLY A 223 0.94 -5.48 -5.15
N VAL A 224 1.48 -4.67 -6.05
CA VAL A 224 1.02 -4.59 -7.44
C VAL A 224 2.16 -4.90 -8.37
N VAL A 225 1.88 -5.71 -9.40
CA VAL A 225 2.82 -5.95 -10.51
C VAL A 225 2.99 -4.66 -11.29
N GLU A 226 4.15 -4.01 -11.17
CA GLU A 226 4.48 -2.79 -11.90
C GLU A 226 5.05 -3.10 -13.28
N LEU A 227 5.70 -4.25 -13.41
CA LEU A 227 6.48 -4.58 -14.58
C LEU A 227 6.49 -6.08 -14.82
N LYS A 228 6.33 -6.47 -16.09
CA LYS A 228 6.37 -7.85 -16.58
C LYS A 228 6.98 -7.82 -17.97
N GLY A 229 7.98 -8.66 -18.24
CA GLY A 229 8.53 -8.74 -19.60
C GLY A 229 9.98 -9.19 -19.67
N TRP A 230 10.55 -9.12 -20.87
CA TRP A 230 11.93 -9.48 -21.13
C TRP A 230 12.88 -8.30 -20.86
N ASN A 231 14.05 -8.56 -20.28
CA ASN A 231 15.21 -7.69 -20.46
C ASN A 231 16.48 -8.51 -20.78
N LEU A 232 17.49 -7.83 -21.33
CA LEU A 232 18.73 -8.47 -21.80
C LEU A 232 19.42 -9.30 -20.71
N TYR A 233 19.45 -8.82 -19.48
CA TYR A 233 20.22 -9.45 -18.40
C TYR A 233 19.37 -10.43 -17.58
N GLY A 234 18.19 -10.03 -17.14
CA GLY A 234 17.30 -10.82 -16.28
C GLY A 234 16.36 -11.77 -17.02
N GLY A 235 16.35 -11.78 -18.37
CA GLY A 235 15.45 -12.63 -19.13
C GLY A 235 13.98 -12.29 -18.85
N TRP A 236 13.14 -13.31 -18.64
CA TRP A 236 11.78 -13.08 -18.16
C TRP A 236 11.80 -12.67 -16.69
N ARG A 237 11.23 -11.50 -16.43
CA ARG A 237 11.21 -10.87 -15.11
C ARG A 237 9.87 -10.25 -14.77
N ILE A 238 9.56 -10.24 -13.48
CA ILE A 238 8.42 -9.55 -12.90
C ILE A 238 8.89 -8.63 -11.77
N GLY A 239 8.28 -7.46 -11.68
CA GLY A 239 8.53 -6.45 -10.67
C GLY A 239 7.24 -6.16 -9.91
N ILE A 240 7.29 -6.26 -8.59
CA ILE A 240 6.16 -5.98 -7.70
C ILE A 240 6.57 -4.89 -6.73
N ARG A 241 5.79 -3.81 -6.64
CA ARG A 241 5.96 -2.83 -5.55
C ARG A 241 4.97 -3.15 -4.45
N ASP A 242 5.49 -3.24 -3.22
CA ASP A 242 4.71 -3.52 -2.04
C ASP A 242 4.19 -2.25 -1.37
N ILE A 243 3.34 -2.42 -0.35
CA ILE A 243 2.75 -1.30 0.40
C ILE A 243 3.78 -0.55 1.27
N HIS A 244 5.02 -1.03 1.39
CA HIS A 244 6.10 -0.38 2.14
C HIS A 244 7.07 0.36 1.19
N ASN A 245 6.63 0.61 -0.05
CA ASN A 245 7.42 1.22 -1.11
C ASN A 245 8.74 0.45 -1.40
N ILE A 246 8.70 -0.88 -1.26
CA ILE A 246 9.78 -1.79 -1.64
C ILE A 246 9.41 -2.41 -2.99
N TYR A 247 10.32 -2.27 -3.96
CA TYR A 247 10.22 -2.96 -5.24
C TYR A 247 10.97 -4.29 -5.19
N HIS A 248 10.23 -5.36 -5.44
CA HIS A 248 10.65 -6.75 -5.44
C HIS A 248 10.85 -7.22 -6.88
N TYR A 249 12.09 -7.59 -7.19
CA TYR A 249 12.52 -7.97 -8.53
C TYR A 249 12.73 -9.48 -8.62
N TYR A 250 12.06 -10.13 -9.56
CA TYR A 250 12.14 -11.57 -9.81
C TYR A 250 12.59 -11.78 -11.25
N ALA A 251 13.68 -12.51 -11.47
CA ALA A 251 14.27 -12.68 -12.80
C ALA A 251 14.70 -14.12 -13.09
N HIS A 252 15.11 -14.35 -14.34
CA HIS A 252 15.49 -15.64 -14.92
C HIS A 252 14.36 -16.66 -14.98
N MET A 253 13.11 -16.21 -14.89
CA MET A 253 11.95 -17.08 -14.89
C MET A 253 11.82 -17.84 -16.22
N SER A 254 11.26 -19.04 -16.21
CA SER A 254 10.96 -19.79 -17.43
C SER A 254 9.71 -19.27 -18.15
N GLY A 255 8.79 -18.68 -17.39
CA GLY A 255 7.56 -18.08 -17.86
C GLY A 255 6.73 -17.55 -16.69
N TYR A 256 5.52 -17.10 -17.01
CA TYR A 256 4.57 -16.52 -16.06
C TYR A 256 3.31 -17.40 -15.96
N THR A 257 2.56 -17.27 -14.87
CA THR A 257 1.17 -17.77 -14.83
C THR A 257 0.29 -16.98 -15.81
N GLU A 258 -0.82 -17.56 -16.27
CA GLU A 258 -1.65 -16.93 -17.31
C GLU A 258 -2.31 -15.62 -16.81
N ASP A 259 -2.75 -15.59 -15.56
CA ASP A 259 -3.50 -14.47 -14.99
C ASP A 259 -2.63 -13.26 -14.59
N ILE A 260 -1.30 -13.43 -14.50
CA ILE A 260 -0.43 -12.37 -14.01
C ILE A 260 -0.14 -11.34 -15.11
N LYS A 261 -0.47 -10.07 -14.86
CA LYS A 261 -0.19 -8.93 -15.77
C LYS A 261 0.15 -7.67 -14.99
N VAL A 262 0.71 -6.66 -15.67
CA VAL A 262 0.92 -5.34 -15.07
C VAL A 262 -0.41 -4.81 -14.53
N GLY A 263 -0.38 -4.30 -13.30
CA GLY A 263 -1.56 -3.85 -12.54
C GLY A 263 -2.25 -4.93 -11.71
N THR A 264 -1.79 -6.19 -11.75
CA THR A 264 -2.36 -7.26 -10.92
C THR A 264 -1.98 -7.04 -9.45
N VAL A 265 -2.99 -7.07 -8.58
CA VAL A 265 -2.79 -7.05 -7.12
C VAL A 265 -2.53 -8.47 -6.62
N VAL A 266 -1.39 -8.69 -5.99
CA VAL A 266 -0.94 -9.97 -5.45
C VAL A 266 -0.87 -9.95 -3.92
N LYS A 267 -0.93 -11.12 -3.30
CA LYS A 267 -0.63 -11.37 -1.89
C LYS A 267 0.52 -12.37 -1.73
N PRO A 268 1.12 -12.50 -0.53
CA PRO A 268 2.13 -13.52 -0.28
C PRO A 268 1.64 -14.91 -0.68
N GLY A 269 2.49 -15.65 -1.39
CA GLY A 269 2.20 -17.01 -1.86
C GLY A 269 1.48 -17.13 -3.20
N ASP A 270 0.94 -16.04 -3.75
CA ASP A 270 0.39 -16.06 -5.11
C ASP A 270 1.48 -16.46 -6.12
N GLN A 271 1.19 -17.44 -6.97
CA GLN A 271 2.15 -17.93 -7.97
C GLN A 271 2.29 -16.93 -9.12
N LEU A 272 3.52 -16.48 -9.35
CA LEU A 272 3.88 -15.52 -10.41
C LEU A 272 4.34 -16.23 -11.69
N GLY A 273 4.88 -17.44 -11.55
CA GLY A 273 5.43 -18.23 -12.64
C GLY A 273 6.31 -19.34 -12.10
N SER A 274 7.43 -19.58 -12.78
CA SER A 274 8.33 -20.69 -12.45
C SER A 274 9.80 -20.34 -12.66
N VAL A 275 10.66 -21.00 -11.90
CA VAL A 275 12.12 -20.92 -12.02
C VAL A 275 12.53 -21.35 -13.42
N GLY A 276 13.54 -20.67 -13.95
CA GLY A 276 14.13 -20.95 -15.25
C GLY A 276 15.61 -20.57 -15.27
N SER A 277 16.10 -20.29 -16.47
CA SER A 277 17.48 -19.89 -16.72
C SER A 277 17.54 -18.87 -17.87
N THR A 278 16.52 -18.00 -17.96
CA THR A 278 16.36 -17.10 -19.10
C THR A 278 17.17 -15.82 -18.94
N GLY A 279 17.75 -15.31 -20.02
CA GLY A 279 18.49 -14.04 -20.02
C GLY A 279 19.82 -14.10 -20.75
N TYR A 280 20.59 -13.02 -20.62
CA TYR A 280 21.89 -12.81 -21.28
C TYR A 280 21.83 -12.97 -22.81
N GLY A 281 20.78 -12.42 -23.44
CA GLY A 281 20.58 -12.47 -24.88
C GLY A 281 19.25 -11.89 -25.37
N PRO A 282 18.93 -12.04 -26.67
CA PRO A 282 17.63 -11.66 -27.21
C PRO A 282 16.47 -12.44 -26.56
N PRO A 283 15.22 -11.94 -26.66
CA PRO A 283 14.04 -12.61 -26.12
C PRO A 283 13.99 -14.11 -26.40
N GLY A 284 13.79 -14.91 -25.34
CA GLY A 284 13.75 -16.38 -25.41
C GLY A 284 15.09 -17.08 -25.14
N THR A 285 16.19 -16.35 -24.99
CA THR A 285 17.49 -16.94 -24.63
C THR A 285 17.42 -17.69 -23.30
N SER A 286 17.81 -18.96 -23.28
CA SER A 286 17.81 -19.81 -22.08
C SER A 286 19.02 -20.77 -22.06
N GLY A 287 19.24 -21.47 -20.95
CA GLY A 287 20.29 -22.48 -20.79
C GLY A 287 21.73 -21.98 -20.64
N LYS A 288 21.98 -20.67 -20.54
CA LYS A 288 23.35 -20.11 -20.44
C LYS A 288 24.00 -20.24 -19.06
N PHE A 289 23.22 -20.59 -18.04
CA PHE A 289 23.63 -20.70 -16.64
C PHE A 289 22.66 -21.67 -15.92
N PRO A 290 23.04 -22.22 -14.75
CA PRO A 290 22.16 -23.12 -14.00
C PRO A 290 20.82 -22.47 -13.63
N PRO A 291 19.72 -23.23 -13.53
CA PRO A 291 18.42 -22.67 -13.20
C PRO A 291 18.42 -22.06 -11.79
N HIS A 292 17.91 -20.83 -11.69
CA HIS A 292 17.76 -20.11 -10.44
C HIS A 292 16.74 -18.97 -10.58
N LEU A 293 16.18 -18.56 -9.46
CA LEU A 293 15.51 -17.27 -9.34
C LEU A 293 16.54 -16.24 -8.87
N HIS A 294 16.76 -15.19 -9.66
CA HIS A 294 17.42 -14.00 -9.15
C HIS A 294 16.37 -13.11 -8.47
N TYR A 295 16.60 -12.80 -7.19
CA TYR A 295 15.69 -11.99 -6.37
C TYR A 295 16.39 -10.73 -5.86
N GLY A 296 15.87 -9.56 -6.22
CA GLY A 296 16.37 -8.25 -5.82
C GLY A 296 15.34 -7.45 -5.03
N MET A 297 15.82 -6.54 -4.19
CA MET A 297 14.98 -5.62 -3.40
C MET A 297 15.52 -4.20 -3.52
N TYR A 298 14.62 -3.26 -3.78
CA TYR A 298 14.92 -1.85 -3.98
C TYR A 298 13.99 -1.00 -3.12
N LYS A 299 14.53 -0.02 -2.40
CA LYS A 299 13.74 0.91 -1.58
C LYS A 299 13.77 2.29 -2.21
N ASP A 300 12.68 3.02 -2.06
CA ASP A 300 12.51 4.40 -2.50
C ASP A 300 12.28 5.33 -1.28
N ASN A 301 12.87 6.53 -1.29
CA ASN A 301 12.70 7.55 -0.23
C ASN A 301 11.94 8.80 -0.73
N GLY A 302 11.25 8.72 -1.87
CA GLY A 302 10.63 9.86 -2.53
C GLY A 302 11.56 10.66 -3.44
N TYR A 303 12.88 10.45 -3.37
CA TYR A 303 13.86 11.14 -4.21
C TYR A 303 14.66 10.19 -5.11
N SER A 304 15.11 9.06 -4.56
CA SER A 304 15.91 8.07 -5.26
C SER A 304 15.59 6.65 -4.82
N GLU A 305 15.83 5.71 -5.73
CA GLU A 305 15.74 4.28 -5.47
C GLU A 305 17.15 3.68 -5.27
N TRP A 306 17.28 2.75 -4.33
CA TRP A 306 18.53 2.02 -4.10
C TRP A 306 18.28 0.55 -3.78
N SER A 307 19.19 -0.30 -4.20
CA SER A 307 19.17 -1.73 -3.90
C SER A 307 19.64 -2.02 -2.48
N PHE A 308 19.13 -3.07 -1.84
CA PHE A 308 19.60 -3.53 -0.52
C PHE A 308 19.56 -5.05 -0.37
N ASP A 309 20.37 -5.60 0.55
CA ASP A 309 20.59 -7.04 0.72
C ASP A 309 19.27 -7.79 1.05
N PRO A 310 18.77 -8.65 0.15
CA PRO A 310 17.57 -9.43 0.41
C PRO A 310 17.83 -10.66 1.30
N PHE A 311 19.08 -11.10 1.48
CA PHE A 311 19.40 -12.35 2.16
C PHE A 311 18.84 -12.46 3.60
N PRO A 312 18.95 -11.43 4.47
CA PRO A 312 18.36 -11.50 5.81
C PRO A 312 16.84 -11.68 5.78
N TYR A 313 16.16 -11.02 4.83
CA TYR A 313 14.71 -11.12 4.65
C TYR A 313 14.30 -12.50 4.14
N LEU A 314 15.02 -13.02 3.14
CA LEU A 314 14.83 -14.37 2.62
C LEU A 314 14.94 -15.43 3.73
N ARG A 315 15.92 -15.31 4.62
CA ARG A 315 16.07 -16.20 5.79
C ARG A 315 14.89 -16.13 6.75
N LYS A 316 14.32 -14.95 6.96
CA LYS A 316 13.14 -14.76 7.81
C LYS A 316 11.90 -15.35 7.15
N TRP A 317 11.65 -15.01 5.90
CA TRP A 317 10.46 -15.46 5.17
C TRP A 317 10.47 -16.96 4.91
N GLU A 318 11.63 -17.58 4.67
CA GLU A 318 11.75 -19.04 4.58
C GLU A 318 11.23 -19.74 5.86
N ARG A 319 11.59 -19.22 7.04
CA ARG A 319 11.10 -19.76 8.31
C ARG A 319 9.59 -19.57 8.46
N MET A 320 9.08 -18.39 8.09
CA MET A 320 7.64 -18.11 8.12
C MET A 320 6.87 -19.06 7.21
N SER A 321 7.32 -19.25 5.97
CA SER A 321 6.69 -20.15 5.00
C SER A 321 6.66 -21.60 5.45
N LYS A 322 7.74 -22.09 6.08
CA LYS A 322 7.82 -23.46 6.59
C LYS A 322 6.94 -23.70 7.81
N ASN A 323 6.68 -22.67 8.61
CA ASN A 323 5.84 -22.77 9.80
C ASN A 323 4.34 -22.68 9.48
N ASN A 324 3.98 -22.10 8.33
CA ASN A 324 2.60 -21.94 7.87
C ASN A 324 2.09 -23.11 7.00
N GLN A 325 2.90 -24.18 6.85
CA GLN A 325 2.56 -25.41 6.12
C GLN A 325 2.15 -26.53 7.08
#